data_AF-A0A3C0HLB2-F1
#
_entry.id   AF-A0A3C0HLB2-F1
#
_cell.length_a   1.000
_cell.length_b   1.000
_cell.length_c   1.000
_cell.angle_alpha   90.00
_cell.angle_beta   90.00
_cell.angle_gamma   90.00
#
_symmetry.space_group_name_H-M   'P 1'
#
loop_
_entity.id
_entity.type
_entity.pdbx_description
1 polymer ?
#
loop_
_entity_poly.entity_id
_entity_poly.type
_entity_poly.pdbx_seq_one_letter_code
_entity_poly.pdbx_strand_id
1 'polypeptide(L)' 'VIITDFGVNLRGAAFYEDRYLKTERGWKITHTGYSRTFEEMHPATSIEGLHLKMGEFS' A
#
# COMPACT_ATOMS: atom_id res chain seq x y z
N VAL A 1 0.07 0.07 -5.07
CA VAL A 1 -0.73 -1.11 -4.65
C VAL A 1 -1.32 -1.74 -5.89
N ILE A 2 -1.21 -3.05 -6.02
CA ILE A 2 -1.83 -3.81 -7.11
C ILE A 2 -3.06 -4.48 -6.51
N ILE A 3 -4.23 -4.18 -7.07
CA ILE A 3 -5.51 -4.70 -6.57
C ILE A 3 -6.05 -5.66 -7.62
N THR A 4 -5.60 -6.91 -7.53
CA THR A 4 -5.83 -7.94 -8.57
C THR A 4 -7.31 -8.25 -8.79
N ASP A 5 -8.11 -8.26 -7.73
CA ASP A 5 -9.54 -8.58 -7.78
C ASP A 5 -10.35 -7.59 -8.64
N PHE A 6 -9.83 -6.37 -8.80
CA PHE A 6 -10.44 -5.33 -9.62
C PHE A 6 -9.61 -4.99 -10.86
N GLY A 7 -8.45 -5.64 -11.06
CA GLY A 7 -7.56 -5.37 -12.18
C GLY A 7 -7.05 -3.92 -12.22
N VAL A 8 -6.83 -3.28 -11.06
CA VAL A 8 -6.42 -1.87 -10.96
C VAL A 8 -5.05 -1.74 -10.29
N ASN A 9 -4.25 -0.80 -10.77
CA ASN A 9 -3.07 -0.29 -10.10
C ASN A 9 -3.37 1.06 -9.45
N LEU A 10 -3.14 1.14 -8.13
CA LEU A 10 -3.18 2.37 -7.35
C LEU A 10 -1.75 2.85 -7.10
N ARG A 11 -1.43 4.08 -7.51
CA ARG A 11 -0.16 4.75 -7.20
C ARG A 11 -0.46 5.99 -6.36
N GLY A 12 0.51 6.40 -5.56
CA GLY A 12 0.34 7.56 -4.69
C GLY A 12 1.49 7.69 -3.72
N ALA A 13 1.51 8.82 -3.04
CA ALA A 13 2.39 9.09 -1.91
C ALA A 13 1.61 9.77 -0.79
N ALA A 14 2.11 9.64 0.43
CA ALA A 14 1.50 10.24 1.61
C ALA A 14 2.56 10.53 2.67
N PHE A 15 2.28 11.53 3.50
CA PHE A 15 2.98 11.74 4.76
C PHE A 15 2.19 11.03 5.87
N TYR A 16 2.86 10.16 6.62
CA TYR A 16 2.26 9.40 7.70
C TYR A 16 2.51 10.08 9.04
N GLU A 17 1.51 10.01 9.91
CA GLU A 17 1.62 10.37 11.32
C GLU A 17 1.26 9.14 12.14
N ASP A 18 2.28 8.55 12.76
CA ASP A 18 2.12 7.39 13.62
C ASP A 18 2.33 7.77 15.08
N ARG A 19 1.48 7.23 15.95
CA ARG A 19 1.69 7.27 17.40
C ARG A 19 2.05 5.89 17.91
N TYR A 20 3.05 5.86 18.78
CA TYR A 20 3.61 4.64 19.33
C TYR A 20 3.50 4.63 20.85
N LEU A 21 3.28 3.45 21.42
CA LEU A 21 3.37 3.20 22.85
C LEU A 21 4.46 2.16 23.11
N LYS A 22 5.34 2.42 24.08
CA LYS A 22 6.33 1.44 24.53
C LYS A 22 5.65 0.48 25.52
N THR A 23 5.70 -0.81 25.22
CA THR A 23 5.21 -1.89 26.09
C THR A 23 6.38 -2.73 26.59
N GLU A 24 6.15 -3.62 27.55
CA GLU A 24 7.15 -4.61 28.01
C GLU A 24 7.64 -5.51 26.87
N ARG A 25 6.83 -5.69 25.82
CA ARG A 25 7.14 -6.50 24.63
C ARG A 25 7.67 -5.67 23.46
N GLY A 26 8.02 -4.41 23.69
CA GLY A 26 8.54 -3.48 22.69
C GLY A 26 7.53 -2.41 22.25
N TRP A 27 7.90 -1.65 21.22
CA TRP A 27 7.05 -0.59 20.66
C TRP A 27 5.87 -1.17 19.86
N LYS A 28 4.71 -0.54 20.02
CA LYS A 28 3.49 -0.85 19.26
C LYS A 28 2.90 0.43 18.69
N ILE A 29 2.40 0.36 17.47
CA ILE A 29 1.61 1.45 16.86
C ILE A 29 0.24 1.44 17.55
N THR A 30 -0.17 2.58 18.09
CA THR A 30 -1.50 2.78 18.70
C THR A 30 -2.44 3.57 17.79
N HIS A 31 -1.87 4.35 16.88
CA HIS A 31 -2.61 5.07 15.86
C HIS A 31 -1.71 5.27 14.64
N THR A 32 -2.31 5.16 13.46
CA THR A 32 -1.70 5.56 12.20
C THR A 32 -2.73 6.39 11.43
N GLY A 33 -2.27 7.52 10.91
CA GLY A 33 -3.01 8.39 10.00
C GLY A 33 -2.09 8.85 8.88
N TYR A 34 -2.66 9.36 7.80
CA TYR A 34 -1.86 9.90 6.70
C TYR A 34 -2.61 10.99 5.92
N SER A 35 -1.83 11.87 5.31
CA SER A 35 -2.30 12.83 4.32
C SER A 35 -1.72 12.47 2.96
N ARG A 36 -2.59 12.18 1.99
CA ARG A 36 -2.21 11.92 0.60
C ARG A 36 -1.63 13.19 -0.03
N THR A 37 -0.49 13.07 -0.70
CA THR A 37 0.02 14.14 -1.57
C THR A 37 -0.56 14.01 -2.98
N PHE A 38 -0.74 12.78 -3.45
CA PHE A 38 -1.48 12.46 -4.67
C PHE A 38 -1.98 11.00 -4.65
N GLU A 39 -2.95 10.72 -5.50
CA GLU A 39 -3.46 9.38 -5.78
C GLU A 39 -3.77 9.25 -7.28
N GLU A 40 -3.39 8.11 -7.85
CA GLU A 40 -3.62 7.74 -9.24
C GLU A 40 -4.20 6.33 -9.29
N MET A 41 -5.22 6.12 -10.12
CA MET A 41 -5.81 4.82 -10.38
C MET A 41 -5.84 4.56 -11.88
N HIS A 42 -5.29 3.42 -12.29
CA HIS A 42 -5.29 3.00 -13.69
C HIS A 42 -5.62 1.51 -13.81
N PRO A 43 -6.33 1.08 -14.87
CA PRO A 43 -6.46 -0.33 -15.20
C PRO A 43 -5.08 -0.97 -15.33
N ALA A 44 -4.88 -2.17 -14.80
CA ALA A 44 -3.59 -2.84 -14.88
C ALA A 44 -3.16 -3.14 -16.32
N THR A 45 -4.14 -3.35 -17.20
CA THR A 45 -3.95 -3.57 -18.64
C THR A 45 -3.44 -2.32 -19.38
N SER A 46 -3.50 -1.13 -18.79
CA SER A 46 -3.03 0.09 -19.45
C SER A 46 -1.52 0.30 -19.37
N ILE A 47 -0.80 -0.57 -18.64
CA ILE A 47 0.66 -0.48 -18.49
C ILE A 47 1.30 -1.46 -19.47
N GLU A 48 1.89 -0.92 -20.55
CA GLU A 48 2.56 -1.72 -21.56
C GLU A 48 3.72 -2.53 -20.96
N GLY A 49 3.79 -3.81 -21.32
CA GLY A 49 4.84 -4.74 -20.85
C GLY A 49 4.68 -5.23 -19.41
N LEU A 50 3.59 -4.89 -18.70
CA LEU A 50 3.35 -5.38 -17.35
C LEU A 50 2.92 -6.85 -17.36
N HIS A 51 3.78 -7.73 -16.84
CA HIS A 51 3.46 -9.14 -16.57
C HIS A 51 3.49 -9.41 -15.07
N LEU A 52 2.32 -9.60 -14.47
CA LEU A 52 2.19 -9.91 -13.04
C LEU A 52 2.01 -11.42 -12.83
N LYS A 53 2.89 -12.01 -12.02
CA LYS A 53 2.77 -13.39 -11.55
C LYS A 53 2.69 -13.37 -10.03
N MET A 54 1.66 -13.98 -9.46
CA MET A 54 1.58 -14.17 -8.02
C MET A 54 2.64 -15.18 -7.59
N GLY A 55 3.36 -14.88 -6.51
CA GLY A 55 4.24 -15.85 -5.87
C GLY A 55 3.41 -16.91 -5.17
N GLU A 56 3.81 -18.17 -5.28
CA GLU A 56 3.31 -19.22 -4.39
C GLU A 56 4.11 -19.13 -3.09
N PHE A 57 3.41 -18.87 -1.98
CA PHE A 57 4.01 -18.97 -0.65
C PHE A 57 3.73 -20.38 -0.12
N SER A 58 4.79 -21.10 0.21
CA SER A 58 4.76 -22.40 0.89
C SER A 58 4.45 -22.26 2.37
#